data_AF-A0A427U3D5-F1
#
_entry.id   AF-A0A427U3D5-F1
#
_cell.length_a   1.000
_cell.length_b   1.000
_cell.length_c   1.000
_cell.angle_alpha   90.00
_cell.angle_beta   90.00
_cell.angle_gamma   90.00
#
_symmetry.space_group_name_H-M   'P 1'
#
loop_
_entity.id
_entity.type
_entity.pdbx_description
1 polymer ?
#
loop_
_entity_poly.entity_id
_entity_poly.type
_entity_poly.pdbx_seq_one_letter_code
_entity_poly.pdbx_strand_id
1 'polypeptide(L)' 'MNKFVLIILCLFLPPIAVVCNRGLGKDFFISFILTLFFFVPGIIHAFYSTMEVGRHRKRR' A
#
# COMPACT_ATOMS: atom_id res chain seq x y z
N MET A 1 -7.44 23.98 -11.32
CA MET A 1 -7.18 22.53 -11.16
C MET A 1 -8.41 21.89 -10.52
N ASN A 2 -9.07 20.96 -11.20
CA ASN A 2 -10.32 20.36 -10.71
C ASN A 2 -10.01 19.35 -9.58
N LYS A 3 -10.35 19.73 -8.35
CA LYS A 3 -10.06 18.99 -7.10
C LYS A 3 -10.50 17.51 -7.15
N PHE A 4 -11.53 17.20 -7.93
CA PHE A 4 -12.03 15.83 -8.15
C PHE A 4 -10.99 14.87 -8.73
N VAL A 5 -10.19 15.31 -9.70
CA VAL A 5 -9.17 14.45 -10.35
C VAL A 5 -8.10 14.05 -9.34
N LEU A 6 -7.71 14.99 -8.48
CA LEU A 6 -6.72 14.78 -7.43
C LEU A 6 -7.22 13.81 -6.34
N ILE A 7 -8.52 13.82 -6.04
CA ILE A 7 -9.13 12.88 -5.08
C ILE A 7 -9.15 11.46 -5.65
N ILE A 8 -9.54 11.30 -6.92
CA ILE A 8 -9.54 9.99 -7.60
C ILE A 8 -8.13 9.43 -7.70
N LEU A 9 -7.16 10.28 -8.07
CA LEU A 9 -5.76 9.89 -8.17
C LEU A 9 -5.17 9.59 -6.78
N CYS A 10 -5.61 10.26 -5.72
CA CYS A 10 -5.19 9.97 -4.34
C CYS A 10 -5.67 8.59 -3.87
N LEU A 11 -6.87 8.17 -4.31
CA LEU A 11 -7.44 6.87 -3.98
C LEU A 11 -6.73 5.71 -4.70
N PHE A 12 -6.27 5.93 -5.94
CA PHE A 12 -5.67 4.88 -6.78
C PHE A 12 -4.13 4.86 -6.72
N LEU A 13 -3.48 6.04 -6.75
CA LEU A 13 -2.03 6.24 -6.66
C LEU A 13 -1.71 7.45 -5.78
N PRO A 14 -1.79 7.28 -4.43
CA PRO A 14 -1.54 8.36 -3.47
C PRO A 14 -0.21 9.12 -3.66
N PRO A 15 0.95 8.49 -3.95
CA PRO A 15 2.21 9.24 -4.08
C PRO A 15 2.21 10.21 -5.27
N ILE A 16 1.56 9.87 -6.39
CA ILE A 16 1.53 10.71 -7.59
C ILE A 16 0.60 11.92 -7.38
N ALA A 17 -0.55 11.68 -6.76
CA ALA A 17 -1.52 12.74 -6.45
C ALA A 17 -0.95 13.78 -5.49
N VAL A 18 -0.18 13.35 -4.49
CA VAL A 18 0.41 14.25 -3.49
C VAL A 18 1.56 15.07 -4.07
N VAL A 19 2.45 14.46 -4.87
CA VAL A 19 3.53 15.19 -5.54
C VAL A 19 2.98 16.27 -6.48
N CYS A 20 1.91 15.97 -7.21
CA CYS A 20 1.27 16.91 -8.15
C CYS A 20 0.50 18.05 -7.46
N ASN A 21 -0.02 17.83 -6.24
CA ASN A 21 -0.90 18.79 -5.55
C ASN A 21 -0.21 19.61 -4.45
N ARG A 22 0.72 18.99 -3.70
CA ARG A 22 1.37 19.61 -2.53
C ARG A 22 2.89 19.67 -2.61
N GLY A 23 3.51 19.09 -3.64
CA GLY A 23 4.97 18.98 -3.76
C GLY A 23 5.59 17.93 -2.82
N LEU A 24 6.92 17.95 -2.66
CA LEU A 24 7.71 17.05 -1.80
C LEU A 24 7.59 17.39 -0.30
N GLY A 25 6.36 17.61 0.17
CA GLY A 25 6.06 17.99 1.55
C GLY A 25 5.77 16.83 2.48
N LYS A 26 5.39 17.15 3.72
CA LYS A 26 5.06 16.19 4.80
C LYS A 26 3.93 15.21 4.41
N ASP A 27 3.01 15.64 3.54
CA ASP A 27 1.91 14.83 3.04
C ASP A 27 2.37 13.63 2.16
N PHE A 28 3.50 13.77 1.45
CA PHE A 28 4.07 12.66 0.67
C PHE A 28 4.55 11.54 1.61
N PHE A 29 5.21 11.94 2.69
CA PHE A 29 5.73 11.03 3.70
C PHE A 29 4.61 10.28 4.43
N ILE A 30 3.49 10.94 4.73
CA ILE A 30 2.33 10.30 5.36
C ILE A 30 1.73 9.20 4.47
N SER A 31 1.59 9.49 3.17
CA SER A 31 1.02 8.55 2.21
C SER A 31 1.95 7.36 1.93
N PHE A 32 3.26 7.62 1.90
CA PHE A 32 4.30 6.61 1.74
C PHE A 32 4.39 5.67 2.96
N ILE A 33 4.35 6.24 4.17
CA ILE A 33 4.31 5.49 5.43
C ILE A 33 3.06 4.63 5.50
N LEU A 34 1.89 5.17 5.17
CA LEU A 34 0.63 4.42 5.26
C LEU A 34 0.61 3.23 4.29
N THR A 35 1.16 3.42 3.09
CA THR A 35 1.34 2.35 2.09
C THR A 35 2.29 1.27 2.62
N LEU A 36 3.46 1.66 3.16
CA LEU A 36 4.42 0.71 3.73
C LEU A 36 3.85 -0.02 4.95
N PHE A 37 3.11 0.67 5.81
CA PHE A 37 2.55 0.10 7.04
C PHE A 37 1.47 -0.96 6.76
N PHE A 38 0.72 -0.85 5.66
CA PHE A 38 -0.21 -1.89 5.21
C PHE A 38 0.46 -2.97 4.34
N PHE A 39 1.54 -2.63 3.63
CA PHE A 39 2.26 -3.57 2.77
C PHE A 39 3.05 -4.62 3.56
N VAL A 40 3.75 -4.20 4.61
CA VAL A 40 4.53 -5.09 5.49
C VAL A 40 3.67 -6.21 6.11
N PRO A 41 2.53 -5.93 6.80
CA PRO A 41 1.68 -6.99 7.34
C PRO A 41 1.06 -7.86 6.24
N GLY A 42 0.77 -7.30 5.06
CA GLY A 42 0.30 -8.06 3.90
C GLY A 42 1.31 -9.11 3.43
N ILE A 43 2.59 -8.74 3.33
CA ILE A 43 3.68 -9.68 3.00
C ILE A 43 3.82 -10.74 4.08
N ILE A 44 3.86 -10.33 5.36
CA ILE A 44 4.02 -11.28 6.48
C ILE A 44 2.86 -12.28 6.49
N HIS A 45 1.63 -11.82 6.28
CA HIS A 45 0.45 -12.68 6.25
C HIS A 45 0.50 -13.67 5.06
N ALA A 46 0.87 -13.19 3.86
CA ALA A 46 1.02 -14.05 2.69
C ALA A 46 2.15 -15.08 2.86
N PHE A 47 3.25 -14.66 3.49
CA PHE A 47 4.38 -15.54 3.80
C PHE A 47 3.98 -16.61 4.82
N TYR A 48 3.32 -16.23 5.91
CA TYR A 48 2.80 -17.14 6.94
C TYR A 48 1.78 -18.14 6.36
N SER A 49 0.85 -17.65 5.54
CA SER A 49 -0.12 -18.50 4.83
C SER A 49 0.59 -19.50 3.89
N THR A 50 1.61 -19.05 3.15
CA THR A 50 2.37 -19.92 2.23
C THR A 50 3.15 -21.00 2.98
N MET A 51 3.77 -20.67 4.12
CA MET A 51 4.51 -21.65 4.92
C MET A 51 3.60 -22.63 5.70
N GLU A 52 2.38 -22.22 6.08
CA GLU A 52 1.39 -23.13 6.67
C GLU A 52 0.87 -24.16 5.66
N VAL A 53 0.71 -23.79 4.39
CA VAL A 53 0.23 -24.69 3.33
C VAL A 53 1.22 -25.82 3.02
N GLY A 54 2.50 -25.68 3.40
CA GLY A 54 3.50 -26.76 3.33
C GLY A 54 3.27 -27.90 4.32
N ARG A 55 2.43 -27.72 5.36
CA ARG A 55 2.28 -28.69 6.46
C ARG A 55 1.09 -29.64 6.30
N HIS A 56 0.18 -29.39 5.36
CA HIS A 56 -1.02 -30.23 5.14
C HIS A 56 -0.96 -31.14 3.90
N ARG A 57 0.10 -31.10 3.09
CA ARG A 57 0.29 -32.01 1.93
C ARG A 57 1.32 -33.12 2.16
N LYS A 58 1.56 -33.49 3.43
CA LYS A 58 2.32 -34.69 3.82
C LYS A 58 1.49 -35.63 4.71
N ARG A 59 0.19 -35.72 4.42
CA ARG A 59 -0.77 -36.67 5.03
C ARG A 59 -1.92 -37.07 4.07
N ARG A 60 -1.67 -37.03 2.75
CA ARG A 60 -2.41 -37.82 1.76
C ARG A 60 -1.39 -38.48 0.85
#